data_AF-A0AAV3NPT2-F1
#
_entry.id   AF-A0AAV3NPT2-F1
#
_cell.length_a   1.000
_cell.length_b   1.000
_cell.length_c   1.000
_cell.angle_alpha   90.00
_cell.angle_beta   90.00
_cell.angle_gamma   90.00
#
_symmetry.space_group_name_H-M   'P 1'
#
loop_
_entity.id
_entity.type
_entity.pdbx_description
1 polymer ?
#
loop_
_entity_poly.entity_id
_entity_poly.type
_entity_poly.pdbx_seq_one_letter_code
_entity_poly.pdbx_strand_id
1 'polypeptide(L)'
;MSSVIKLGGATEADKSDEYLISSLQTDLHFLQTKLKELESQNHILTRQLANCKCKEIKVNHTCGIIDDEGVVEKTKRLQLANNKVNRKKSKETTSDSGAMSNWQFPRRFVALKIMYFGKRFYGFASEAQMDPTVESEIFKALEKTRLVNGEKKDWQYSRCGRTDKGVSSVGQVIGLYLRSNHKERGMGHNDAEKSFPKESCGGEIDYVKLLNRVLPNDIRVMGWSPAPNNFSARFSCLGRVYKYFFWKGNLNTKAMETAGMKFIGEHDFRNFCKMDAASVHNYKRHIRQFKISCCDERIEGEELWMIKIKGTAFLWHQIRCIVAILFLIGQNLESSDVIDDLLNIERTPRKPQYKMAPEVPLVLQSCEFEDLKFICSSDAAQALHAHLEEERRNYKLQAAIFNEALISLSSFESDFSILDQRSRKKKPSHIPLMSRPTEPSYEERRAKLNSGLGG
;
A
#
# COMPACT_ATOMS: atom_id res chain seq x y z
N MET A 1 -68.79 56.24 26.48
CA MET A 1 -69.40 55.93 25.17
C MET A 1 -68.49 56.57 24.13
N SER A 2 -67.92 55.92 23.12
CA SER A 2 -68.13 54.62 22.49
C SER A 2 -66.80 54.13 21.90
N SER A 3 -66.70 52.83 21.74
CA SER A 3 -65.59 52.03 21.23
C SER A 3 -65.14 52.38 19.80
N VAL A 4 -63.83 52.37 19.55
CA VAL A 4 -63.26 52.01 18.24
C VAL A 4 -62.08 51.07 18.47
N ILE A 5 -62.33 49.78 18.27
CA ILE A 5 -61.30 48.74 18.17
C ILE A 5 -60.71 48.85 16.76
N LYS A 6 -59.42 49.15 16.65
CA LYS A 6 -58.65 48.97 15.40
C LYS A 6 -57.69 47.80 15.61
N LEU A 7 -57.91 46.77 14.80
CA LEU A 7 -57.17 45.52 14.70
C LEU A 7 -55.69 45.77 14.44
N GLY A 8 -54.86 44.99 15.14
CA GLY A 8 -53.40 44.99 15.03
C GLY A 8 -52.91 44.52 13.66
N GLY A 9 -51.78 45.09 13.25
CA GLY A 9 -51.06 44.69 12.05
C GLY A 9 -50.39 43.33 12.20
N ALA A 10 -50.54 42.48 11.19
CA ALA A 10 -49.70 41.32 10.98
C ALA A 10 -48.33 41.79 10.47
N THR A 11 -47.28 41.56 11.26
CA THR A 11 -45.89 41.87 10.94
C THR A 11 -45.33 40.86 9.94
N GLU A 12 -44.50 41.34 9.00
CA GLU A 12 -43.89 40.57 7.90
C GLU A 12 -43.12 39.29 8.31
N ALA A 13 -42.80 39.11 9.59
CA ALA A 13 -42.16 37.91 10.14
C ALA A 13 -43.04 36.66 10.12
N ASP A 14 -44.37 36.78 10.26
CA ASP A 14 -45.27 35.60 10.26
C ASP A 14 -45.36 34.94 8.87
N LYS A 15 -45.17 35.72 7.79
CA LYS A 15 -45.26 35.22 6.42
C LYS A 15 -44.02 34.43 5.98
N SER A 16 -42.85 34.71 6.55
CA SER A 16 -41.63 33.96 6.22
C SER A 16 -41.62 32.57 6.85
N ASP A 17 -42.15 32.45 8.07
CA ASP A 17 -42.24 31.18 8.79
C ASP A 17 -43.30 30.27 8.17
N GLU A 18 -44.42 30.84 7.72
CA GLU A 18 -45.48 30.09 7.03
C GLU A 18 -44.99 29.52 5.67
N TYR A 19 -44.18 30.29 4.94
CA TYR A 19 -43.54 29.82 3.69
C TYR A 19 -42.50 28.72 3.95
N LEU A 20 -41.69 28.85 4.99
CA LEU A 20 -40.69 27.85 5.36
C LEU A 20 -41.34 26.53 5.81
N ILE A 21 -42.42 26.61 6.59
CA ILE A 21 -43.20 25.43 7.01
C ILE A 21 -43.83 24.75 5.80
N SER A 22 -44.41 25.51 4.86
CA SER A 22 -44.98 24.94 3.63
C SER A 22 -43.92 24.27 2.75
N SER A 23 -42.71 24.83 2.68
CA SER A 23 -41.59 24.22 1.95
C SER A 23 -41.17 22.89 2.58
N LEU A 24 -41.00 22.87 3.91
CA LEU A 24 -40.60 21.66 4.64
C LEU A 24 -41.66 20.56 4.56
N GLN A 25 -42.96 20.91 4.58
CA GLN A 25 -44.04 19.95 4.39
C GLN A 25 -44.03 19.32 2.99
N THR A 26 -43.70 20.11 1.97
CA THR A 26 -43.56 19.63 0.60
C THR A 26 -42.39 18.66 0.46
N ASP A 27 -41.24 18.99 1.06
CA ASP A 27 -40.06 18.12 1.07
C ASP A 27 -40.32 16.81 1.82
N LEU A 28 -41.02 16.88 2.96
CA LEU A 28 -41.38 15.71 3.76
C LEU A 28 -42.32 14.78 2.97
N HIS A 29 -43.30 15.35 2.25
CA HIS A 29 -44.20 14.59 1.38
C HIS A 29 -43.46 13.93 0.20
N PHE A 30 -42.50 14.65 -0.40
CA PHE A 30 -41.65 14.11 -1.46
C PHE A 30 -40.80 12.93 -0.96
N LEU A 31 -40.17 13.08 0.21
CA LEU A 31 -39.36 12.02 0.82
C LEU A 31 -40.19 10.78 1.18
N GLN A 32 -41.40 10.97 1.72
CA GLN A 32 -42.32 9.86 2.02
C GLN A 32 -42.75 9.11 0.75
N THR A 33 -42.99 9.84 -0.34
CA THR A 33 -43.33 9.23 -1.64
C THR A 33 -42.17 8.42 -2.20
N LYS A 34 -40.94 8.95 -2.10
CA LYS A 34 -39.73 8.27 -2.55
C LYS A 34 -39.38 7.04 -1.71
N LEU A 35 -39.66 7.07 -0.41
CA LEU A 35 -39.52 5.90 0.48
C LEU A 35 -40.43 4.76 0.04
N LYS A 36 -41.72 5.04 -0.20
CA LYS A 36 -42.69 4.04 -0.69
C LYS A 36 -42.30 3.46 -2.04
N GLU A 37 -41.77 4.29 -2.94
CA GLU A 37 -41.26 3.82 -4.23
C GLU A 37 -40.09 2.85 -4.07
N LEU A 38 -39.10 3.20 -3.23
CA LEU A 38 -37.95 2.34 -2.94
C LEU A 38 -38.34 1.03 -2.24
N GLU A 39 -39.31 1.06 -1.33
CA GLU A 39 -39.86 -0.14 -0.69
C GLU A 39 -40.53 -1.06 -1.73
N SER A 40 -41.29 -0.49 -2.67
CA SER A 40 -41.88 -1.25 -3.77
C SER A 40 -40.81 -1.86 -4.68
N GLN A 41 -39.76 -1.10 -5.04
CA GLN A 41 -38.64 -1.60 -5.85
C GLN A 41 -37.89 -2.73 -5.14
N ASN A 42 -37.65 -2.60 -3.84
CA ASN A 42 -37.06 -3.66 -3.02
C ASN A 42 -37.95 -4.90 -3.02
N HIS A 43 -39.25 -4.76 -2.86
CA HIS A 43 -40.18 -5.89 -2.89
C HIS A 43 -40.17 -6.62 -4.24
N ILE A 44 -40.01 -5.89 -5.35
CA ILE A 44 -39.86 -6.48 -6.70
C ILE A 44 -38.55 -7.25 -6.81
N LEU A 45 -37.42 -6.65 -6.38
CA LEU A 45 -36.10 -7.29 -6.41
C LEU A 45 -36.04 -8.55 -5.55
N THR A 46 -36.63 -8.52 -4.35
CA THR A 46 -36.74 -9.70 -3.47
C THR A 46 -37.54 -10.82 -4.14
N ARG A 47 -38.62 -10.48 -4.86
CA ARG A 47 -39.40 -11.48 -5.62
C ARG A 47 -38.62 -12.05 -6.81
N GLN A 48 -37.81 -11.22 -7.48
CA GLN A 48 -36.93 -11.68 -8.56
C GLN A 48 -35.82 -12.59 -8.05
N LEU A 49 -35.24 -12.31 -6.87
CA LEU A 49 -34.27 -13.17 -6.19
C LEU A 49 -34.90 -14.50 -5.77
N ALA A 50 -36.13 -14.49 -5.25
CA ALA A 50 -36.84 -15.72 -4.86
C ALA A 50 -37.16 -16.64 -6.07
N ASN A 51 -37.30 -16.07 -7.26
CA ASN A 51 -37.54 -16.82 -8.50
C ASN A 51 -36.26 -17.24 -9.24
N CYS A 52 -35.08 -16.91 -8.70
CA CYS A 52 -33.79 -17.20 -9.33
C CYS A 52 -33.35 -18.64 -9.01
N LYS A 53 -33.37 -19.54 -10.00
CA LYS A 53 -32.89 -20.94 -9.89
C LYS A 53 -31.36 -21.06 -9.99
N CYS A 54 -30.63 -20.22 -9.26
CA CYS A 54 -29.18 -20.37 -9.10
C CYS A 54 -28.91 -21.43 -8.04
N LYS A 55 -28.31 -22.55 -8.48
CA LYS A 55 -27.96 -23.71 -7.67
C LYS A 55 -27.18 -23.30 -6.40
N GLU A 56 -27.66 -23.79 -5.26
CA GLU A 56 -27.03 -23.67 -3.95
C GLU A 56 -25.57 -24.14 -3.98
N ILE A 57 -24.63 -23.21 -3.82
CA ILE A 57 -23.33 -23.52 -3.24
C ILE A 57 -23.46 -23.19 -1.76
N LYS A 58 -23.55 -24.25 -0.94
CA LYS A 58 -23.53 -24.16 0.52
C LYS A 58 -22.23 -23.47 0.95
N VAL A 59 -22.34 -22.23 1.39
CA VAL A 59 -21.31 -21.57 2.19
C VAL A 59 -21.86 -21.51 3.62
N ASN A 60 -21.32 -22.36 4.48
CA ASN A 60 -21.52 -22.28 5.92
C ASN A 60 -20.88 -20.98 6.42
N HIS A 61 -21.69 -19.94 6.60
CA HIS A 61 -21.37 -18.81 7.46
C HIS A 61 -22.47 -18.69 8.51
N THR A 62 -22.25 -19.31 9.66
CA THR A 62 -22.95 -18.94 10.89
C THR A 62 -22.31 -17.67 11.43
N CYS A 63 -22.91 -16.51 11.12
CA CYS A 63 -22.76 -15.30 11.91
C CYS A 63 -24.03 -15.21 12.77
N GLY A 64 -23.98 -15.84 13.95
CA GLY A 64 -25.04 -15.79 14.94
C GLY A 64 -24.73 -14.71 15.96
N ILE A 65 -25.62 -13.71 16.02
CA ILE A 65 -25.77 -12.78 17.13
C ILE A 65 -25.93 -13.60 18.42
N ILE A 66 -25.13 -13.27 19.43
CA ILE A 66 -25.26 -13.83 20.79
C ILE A 66 -25.99 -12.76 21.60
N ASP A 67 -27.28 -13.00 21.83
CA ASP A 67 -27.98 -12.48 22.99
C ASP A 67 -28.06 -13.60 24.03
N ASP A 68 -28.03 -13.17 25.28
CA ASP A 68 -27.77 -13.90 26.51
C ASP A 68 -28.83 -14.96 26.87
N GLU A 69 -28.41 -15.92 27.71
CA GLU A 69 -29.16 -16.95 28.47
C GLU A 69 -28.88 -18.43 28.12
N GLY A 70 -28.43 -19.19 29.13
CA GLY A 70 -28.70 -20.62 29.23
C GLY A 70 -27.50 -21.58 29.21
N VAL A 71 -26.97 -21.84 30.40
CA VAL A 71 -25.87 -22.74 30.77
C VAL A 71 -26.25 -24.25 30.70
N VAL A 72 -25.26 -25.10 30.34
CA VAL A 72 -25.02 -26.53 30.74
C VAL A 72 -25.46 -27.72 29.85
N GLU A 73 -24.50 -28.66 29.75
CA GLU A 73 -24.60 -30.12 29.46
C GLU A 73 -24.62 -30.65 28.01
N LYS A 74 -23.44 -31.08 27.49
CA LYS A 74 -23.03 -32.50 27.44
C LYS A 74 -21.90 -32.73 26.43
N THR A 75 -20.68 -32.55 26.92
CA THR A 75 -19.51 -33.25 26.40
C THR A 75 -19.43 -34.60 27.09
N LYS A 76 -19.42 -35.69 26.31
CA LYS A 76 -19.05 -37.09 26.61
C LYS A 76 -20.15 -38.07 26.20
N ARG A 77 -20.01 -38.63 24.99
CA ARG A 77 -20.05 -40.09 24.81
C ARG A 77 -19.20 -40.48 23.61
N LEU A 78 -18.08 -41.06 23.99
CA LEU A 78 -17.08 -41.75 23.20
C LEU A 78 -17.69 -42.82 22.28
N GLN A 79 -17.13 -42.87 21.07
CA GLN A 79 -16.53 -44.06 20.46
C GLN A 79 -17.15 -45.40 20.85
N LEU A 80 -17.85 -46.03 19.90
CA LEU A 80 -18.00 -47.48 19.78
C LEU A 80 -18.51 -47.79 18.37
N ALA A 81 -17.59 -48.11 17.46
CA ALA A 81 -17.77 -49.08 16.36
C ALA A 81 -16.63 -48.91 15.36
N ASN A 82 -15.50 -49.57 15.64
CA ASN A 82 -14.47 -49.80 14.65
C ASN A 82 -14.47 -51.31 14.31
N ASN A 83 -14.37 -51.58 13.01
CA ASN A 83 -13.76 -52.75 12.38
C ASN A 83 -14.47 -54.12 12.36
N LYS A 84 -14.84 -54.52 11.12
CA LYS A 84 -14.43 -55.71 10.32
C LYS A 84 -15.61 -56.05 9.40
N VAL A 85 -15.48 -56.22 8.09
CA VAL A 85 -14.70 -57.27 7.40
C VAL A 85 -14.48 -56.86 5.93
N ASN A 86 -13.25 -57.06 5.45
CA ASN A 86 -12.84 -57.09 4.05
C ASN A 86 -13.36 -58.34 3.33
N ARG A 87 -13.86 -58.20 2.09
CA ARG A 87 -13.57 -59.20 1.03
C ARG A 87 -13.75 -58.64 -0.39
N LYS A 88 -12.63 -58.70 -1.13
CA LYS A 88 -12.41 -58.35 -2.54
C LYS A 88 -13.42 -58.99 -3.50
N LYS A 89 -13.82 -58.23 -4.54
CA LYS A 89 -13.91 -58.72 -5.92
C LYS A 89 -13.35 -57.67 -6.88
N SER A 90 -12.33 -58.09 -7.60
CA SER A 90 -11.59 -57.42 -8.66
C SER A 90 -12.46 -57.18 -9.89
N LYS A 91 -12.38 -55.97 -10.45
CA LYS A 91 -12.54 -55.72 -11.88
C LYS A 91 -11.51 -54.69 -12.30
N GLU A 92 -10.57 -55.13 -13.11
CA GLU A 92 -9.63 -54.28 -13.83
C GLU A 92 -10.41 -53.33 -14.74
N THR A 93 -10.27 -52.03 -14.50
CA THR A 93 -10.44 -51.00 -15.51
C THR A 93 -9.32 -50.00 -15.28
N THR A 94 -8.35 -50.06 -16.19
CA THR A 94 -7.36 -49.05 -16.58
C THR A 94 -7.42 -47.72 -15.84
N SER A 95 -6.27 -47.37 -15.27
CA SER A 95 -5.89 -46.06 -14.77
C SER A 95 -6.46 -44.90 -15.57
N ASP A 96 -7.22 -44.03 -14.91
CA ASP A 96 -7.32 -42.63 -15.31
C ASP A 96 -7.05 -41.76 -14.09
N SER A 97 -5.76 -41.69 -13.74
CA SER A 97 -5.22 -40.58 -12.95
C SER A 97 -5.31 -39.35 -13.85
N GLY A 98 -6.45 -38.66 -13.80
CA GLY A 98 -6.64 -37.36 -14.43
C GLY A 98 -5.76 -36.29 -13.77
N ALA A 99 -4.45 -36.36 -14.01
CA ALA A 99 -3.61 -35.18 -13.98
C ALA A 99 -4.23 -34.19 -14.96
N MET A 100 -4.79 -33.08 -14.45
CA MET A 100 -5.25 -31.98 -15.30
C MET A 100 -4.02 -31.43 -16.04
N SER A 101 -3.84 -31.96 -17.25
CA SER A 101 -2.79 -31.65 -18.20
C SER A 101 -2.69 -30.15 -18.46
N ASN A 102 -1.45 -29.64 -18.43
CA ASN A 102 -0.95 -28.44 -19.10
C ASN A 102 -2.03 -27.59 -19.78
N TRP A 103 -2.47 -26.54 -19.09
CA TRP A 103 -3.19 -25.42 -19.68
C TRP A 103 -2.30 -24.78 -20.78
N GLN A 104 -2.35 -25.30 -22.01
CA GLN A 104 -1.65 -24.76 -23.19
C GLN A 104 -2.39 -23.52 -23.72
N PHE A 105 -2.54 -22.51 -22.86
CA PHE A 105 -2.94 -21.19 -23.34
C PHE A 105 -1.70 -20.45 -23.82
N PRO A 106 -1.83 -19.62 -24.86
CA PRO A 106 -0.79 -18.67 -25.19
C PRO A 106 -0.40 -17.85 -23.97
N ARG A 107 0.89 -17.51 -23.87
CA ARG A 107 1.41 -16.63 -22.84
C ARG A 107 2.15 -15.49 -23.49
N ARG A 108 2.34 -14.41 -22.73
CA ARG A 108 3.18 -13.28 -23.14
C ARG A 108 3.93 -12.75 -21.93
N PHE A 109 5.10 -12.19 -22.15
CA PHE A 109 5.82 -11.49 -21.11
C PHE A 109 5.30 -10.06 -20.98
N VAL A 110 4.96 -9.65 -19.75
CA VAL A 110 4.45 -8.32 -19.44
C VAL A 110 5.16 -7.71 -18.26
N ALA A 111 5.11 -6.38 -18.19
CA ALA A 111 5.35 -5.61 -16.98
C ALA A 111 4.00 -5.13 -16.40
N LEU A 112 3.77 -5.34 -15.10
CA LEU A 112 2.63 -4.77 -14.37
C LEU A 112 3.10 -3.60 -13.49
N LYS A 113 2.41 -2.46 -13.57
CA LYS A 113 2.57 -1.34 -12.64
C LYS A 113 1.59 -1.50 -11.49
N ILE A 114 2.09 -1.51 -10.27
CA ILE A 114 1.33 -1.85 -9.07
C ILE A 114 1.45 -0.71 -8.06
N MET A 115 0.31 -0.38 -7.45
CA MET A 115 0.25 0.43 -6.25
C MET A 115 -0.23 -0.39 -5.07
N TYR A 116 0.20 -0.01 -3.88
CA TYR A 116 -0.27 -0.58 -2.62
C TYR A 116 -0.05 0.36 -1.42
N PHE A 117 -0.94 0.27 -0.43
CA PHE A 117 -0.76 0.90 0.87
C PHE A 117 -0.10 -0.07 1.85
N GLY A 118 1.13 0.24 2.26
CA GLY A 118 2.01 -0.73 2.94
C GLY A 118 1.65 -1.07 4.37
N LYS A 119 0.78 -0.28 5.02
CA LYS A 119 0.59 -0.27 6.50
C LYS A 119 0.33 -1.66 7.09
N ARG A 120 -0.46 -2.51 6.42
CA ARG A 120 -0.82 -3.84 6.93
C ARG A 120 0.10 -4.99 6.45
N PHE A 121 1.07 -4.70 5.59
CA PHE A 121 1.92 -5.71 4.97
C PHE A 121 3.31 -5.78 5.62
N TYR A 122 3.86 -6.99 5.69
CA TYR A 122 5.25 -7.25 6.12
C TYR A 122 6.29 -6.93 5.05
N GLY A 123 5.98 -5.97 4.17
CA GLY A 123 6.80 -5.55 3.05
C GLY A 123 6.30 -6.10 1.72
N PHE A 124 7.04 -5.79 0.66
CA PHE A 124 6.66 -6.23 -0.68
C PHE A 124 6.92 -7.72 -0.91
N ALA A 125 8.11 -8.19 -0.54
CA ALA A 125 8.61 -9.51 -0.88
C ALA A 125 7.95 -10.61 -0.06
N SER A 126 7.50 -11.69 -0.72
CA SER A 126 7.08 -12.90 -0.03
C SER A 126 8.32 -13.64 0.47
N GLU A 127 8.49 -13.72 1.78
CA GLU A 127 9.56 -14.47 2.45
C GLU A 127 8.91 -15.45 3.45
N ALA A 128 9.55 -16.60 3.70
CA ALA A 128 8.97 -17.64 4.54
C ALA A 128 8.63 -17.08 5.93
N GLN A 129 7.41 -17.37 6.40
CA GLN A 129 6.83 -16.93 7.70
C GLN A 129 6.39 -15.47 7.81
N MET A 130 6.49 -14.66 6.74
CA MET A 130 5.93 -13.30 6.72
C MET A 130 4.69 -13.25 5.81
N ASP A 131 3.50 -13.14 6.39
CA ASP A 131 2.22 -12.96 5.70
C ASP A 131 1.31 -12.04 6.54
N PRO A 132 0.51 -11.12 5.95
CA PRO A 132 0.41 -10.83 4.52
C PRO A 132 1.60 -10.01 3.97
N THR A 133 2.05 -10.35 2.77
CA THR A 133 2.98 -9.54 1.95
C THR A 133 2.27 -9.10 0.68
N VAL A 134 2.76 -8.03 0.04
CA VAL A 134 2.14 -7.57 -1.21
C VAL A 134 2.26 -8.64 -2.29
N GLU A 135 3.41 -9.30 -2.39
CA GLU A 135 3.62 -10.40 -3.35
C GLU A 135 2.73 -11.61 -3.08
N SER A 136 2.53 -12.01 -1.83
CA SER A 136 1.66 -13.16 -1.54
C SER A 136 0.23 -12.90 -2.00
N GLU A 137 -0.30 -11.69 -1.82
CA GLU A 137 -1.62 -11.31 -2.33
C GLU A 137 -1.68 -11.21 -3.86
N ILE A 138 -0.63 -10.68 -4.51
CA ILE A 138 -0.54 -10.65 -5.98
C ILE A 138 -0.53 -12.08 -6.55
N PHE A 139 0.25 -12.99 -5.96
CA PHE A 139 0.33 -14.38 -6.42
C PHE A 139 -1.03 -15.09 -6.25
N LYS A 140 -1.70 -14.92 -5.09
CA LYS A 140 -3.06 -15.42 -4.87
C LYS A 140 -4.04 -14.90 -5.95
N ALA A 141 -3.94 -13.62 -6.31
CA ALA A 141 -4.79 -13.03 -7.36
C ALA A 141 -4.49 -13.59 -8.77
N LEU A 142 -3.21 -13.76 -9.12
CA LEU A 142 -2.79 -14.32 -10.41
C LEU A 142 -3.26 -15.78 -10.58
N GLU A 143 -3.14 -16.59 -9.52
CA GLU A 143 -3.61 -17.97 -9.49
C GLU A 143 -5.15 -18.04 -9.56
N LYS A 144 -5.85 -17.23 -8.75
CA LYS A 144 -7.32 -17.17 -8.72
C LYS A 144 -7.93 -16.77 -10.06
N THR A 145 -7.26 -15.89 -10.81
CA THR A 145 -7.68 -15.45 -12.16
C THR A 145 -7.23 -16.37 -13.28
N ARG A 146 -6.45 -17.42 -12.95
CA ARG A 146 -5.84 -18.36 -13.90
C ARG A 146 -5.01 -17.65 -14.97
N LEU A 147 -4.36 -16.55 -14.59
CA LEU A 147 -3.41 -15.84 -15.45
C LEU A 147 -2.03 -16.50 -15.45
N VAL A 148 -1.73 -17.25 -14.41
CA VAL A 148 -0.51 -18.05 -14.28
C VAL A 148 -0.88 -19.51 -14.01
N ASN A 149 0.04 -20.42 -14.35
CA ASN A 149 -0.05 -21.85 -14.07
C ASN A 149 1.37 -22.40 -13.80
N GLY A 150 1.48 -23.59 -13.23
CA GLY A 150 2.76 -24.23 -12.92
C GLY A 150 3.47 -23.61 -11.72
N GLU A 151 4.77 -23.83 -11.62
CA GLU A 151 5.56 -23.32 -10.52
C GLU A 151 5.95 -21.85 -10.74
N LYS A 152 6.22 -21.11 -9.67
CA LYS A 152 6.65 -19.70 -9.74
C LYS A 152 7.87 -19.46 -10.64
N LYS A 153 8.73 -20.48 -10.80
CA LYS A 153 9.90 -20.43 -11.69
C LYS A 153 9.50 -20.28 -13.16
N ASP A 154 8.38 -20.87 -13.56
CA ASP A 154 7.88 -20.86 -14.95
C ASP A 154 7.36 -19.48 -15.36
N TRP A 155 7.01 -18.63 -14.38
CA TRP A 155 6.47 -17.30 -14.62
C TRP A 155 7.56 -16.28 -14.96
N GLN A 156 8.84 -16.62 -14.80
CA GLN A 156 9.98 -15.71 -14.93
C GLN A 156 9.78 -14.40 -14.16
N TYR A 157 9.30 -14.54 -12.93
CA TYR A 157 8.95 -13.41 -12.08
C TYR A 157 10.17 -12.55 -11.71
N SER A 158 10.06 -11.24 -11.93
CA SER A 158 11.02 -10.22 -11.49
C SER A 158 10.31 -9.05 -10.84
N ARG A 159 10.98 -8.36 -9.92
CA ARG A 159 10.45 -7.20 -9.18
C ARG A 159 11.44 -6.05 -9.20
N CYS A 160 10.97 -4.82 -9.31
CA CYS A 160 11.86 -3.66 -9.44
C CYS A 160 12.65 -3.35 -8.16
N GLY A 161 11.99 -3.42 -7.01
CA GLY A 161 12.61 -3.22 -5.72
C GLY A 161 11.78 -3.84 -4.60
N ARG A 162 12.42 -4.19 -3.48
CA ARG A 162 11.70 -4.54 -2.26
C ARG A 162 11.39 -3.25 -1.50
N THR A 163 10.17 -3.12 -1.00
CA THR A 163 9.86 -2.12 0.03
C THR A 163 9.77 -2.80 1.38
N ASP A 164 10.24 -2.11 2.42
CA ASP A 164 10.19 -2.61 3.79
C ASP A 164 8.75 -2.71 4.31
N LYS A 165 8.57 -3.39 5.45
CA LYS A 165 7.30 -3.41 6.19
C LYS A 165 6.74 -2.00 6.35
N GLY A 166 5.43 -1.85 6.11
CA GLY A 166 4.71 -0.57 6.27
C GLY A 166 4.90 0.45 5.14
N VAL A 167 5.91 0.29 4.27
CA VAL A 167 6.20 1.24 3.18
C VAL A 167 5.22 1.07 2.03
N SER A 168 4.67 2.18 1.53
CA SER A 168 3.70 2.18 0.43
C SER A 168 4.36 2.35 -0.94
N SER A 169 3.63 2.07 -2.02
CA SER A 169 4.08 2.37 -3.38
C SER A 169 2.92 2.77 -4.28
N VAL A 170 3.17 3.66 -5.23
CA VAL A 170 2.26 4.00 -6.34
C VAL A 170 2.87 3.73 -7.71
N GLY A 171 4.03 3.08 -7.74
CA GLY A 171 4.81 2.88 -8.96
C GLY A 171 5.77 1.70 -8.90
N GLN A 172 5.45 0.68 -8.11
CA GLN A 172 6.16 -0.59 -8.13
C GLN A 172 5.94 -1.27 -9.48
N VAL A 173 6.94 -1.99 -9.97
CA VAL A 173 6.84 -2.73 -11.23
C VAL A 173 7.32 -4.15 -11.04
N ILE A 174 6.55 -5.10 -11.57
CA ILE A 174 6.92 -6.51 -11.69
C ILE A 174 6.91 -6.93 -13.15
N GLY A 175 7.73 -7.91 -13.52
CA GLY A 175 7.74 -8.54 -14.84
C GLY A 175 7.49 -10.04 -14.71
N LEU A 176 6.64 -10.61 -15.56
CA LEU A 176 6.28 -12.02 -15.54
C LEU A 176 5.53 -12.45 -16.82
N TYR A 177 5.49 -13.75 -17.09
CA TYR A 177 4.60 -14.34 -18.09
C TYR A 177 3.17 -14.43 -17.56
N LEU A 178 2.22 -13.97 -18.36
CA LEU A 178 0.79 -14.14 -18.13
C LEU A 178 0.14 -14.82 -19.32
N ARG A 179 -1.00 -15.48 -19.08
CA ARG A 179 -1.92 -15.93 -20.12
C ARG A 179 -2.29 -14.77 -21.05
N SER A 180 -2.35 -15.04 -22.35
CA SER A 180 -2.59 -14.10 -23.43
C SER A 180 -3.72 -14.60 -24.33
N ASN A 181 -4.52 -13.69 -24.87
CA ASN A 181 -5.45 -14.00 -25.96
C ASN A 181 -4.73 -14.11 -27.32
N HIS A 182 -3.55 -13.49 -27.45
CA HIS A 182 -2.74 -13.55 -28.65
C HIS A 182 -1.83 -14.78 -28.63
N LYS A 183 -1.90 -15.60 -29.68
CA LYS A 183 -0.96 -16.70 -29.94
C LYS A 183 0.40 -16.10 -30.28
N GLU A 184 1.48 -16.52 -29.61
CA GLU A 184 2.84 -16.20 -30.04
C GLU A 184 2.99 -16.65 -31.51
N ARG A 185 3.28 -15.73 -32.43
CA ARG A 185 3.82 -16.14 -33.74
C ARG A 185 5.17 -16.77 -33.44
N GLY A 186 5.31 -18.07 -33.68
CA GLY A 186 6.55 -18.78 -33.45
C GLY A 186 7.72 -18.03 -34.09
N MET A 187 8.75 -17.76 -33.29
CA MET A 187 10.04 -17.27 -33.79
C MET A 187 10.62 -18.31 -34.74
N GLY A 188 10.45 -18.08 -36.06
CA GLY A 188 11.42 -18.59 -37.02
C GLY A 188 12.74 -17.90 -36.72
N HIS A 189 13.80 -18.69 -36.51
CA HIS A 189 15.17 -18.19 -36.61
C HIS A 189 15.31 -17.48 -37.96
N ASN A 190 15.88 -16.27 -37.94
CA ASN A 190 16.13 -15.35 -39.06
C ASN A 190 15.06 -14.26 -39.17
N ASP A 191 15.19 -13.23 -38.33
CA ASP A 191 15.19 -11.83 -38.76
C ASP A 191 15.53 -10.96 -37.55
N ALA A 192 16.83 -10.90 -37.26
CA ALA A 192 17.40 -9.93 -36.35
C ALA A 192 17.52 -8.59 -37.07
N GLU A 193 16.41 -7.87 -37.25
CA GLU A 193 16.48 -6.41 -37.45
C GLU A 193 15.15 -5.69 -37.17
N LYS A 194 15.20 -4.85 -36.13
CA LYS A 194 14.55 -3.53 -36.03
C LYS A 194 13.09 -3.44 -36.49
N SER A 195 12.18 -3.71 -35.57
CA SER A 195 11.12 -2.78 -35.13
C SER A 195 10.14 -3.55 -34.25
N PHE A 196 9.82 -2.99 -33.08
CA PHE A 196 8.70 -3.50 -32.29
C PHE A 196 7.46 -3.49 -33.19
N PRO A 197 6.80 -4.63 -33.45
CA PRO A 197 5.49 -4.54 -34.04
C PRO A 197 4.64 -3.75 -33.05
N LYS A 198 4.07 -2.64 -33.52
CA LYS A 198 2.93 -1.97 -32.88
C LYS A 198 1.76 -2.96 -32.89
N GLU A 199 1.88 -4.06 -32.16
CA GLU A 199 0.81 -5.01 -31.98
C GLU A 199 -0.30 -4.24 -31.27
N SER A 200 -1.41 -4.06 -31.99
CA SER A 200 -2.65 -3.59 -31.40
C SER A 200 -2.91 -4.45 -30.17
N CYS A 201 -2.86 -3.84 -28.99
CA CYS A 201 -3.27 -4.49 -27.74
C CYS A 201 -4.79 -4.74 -27.69
N GLY A 202 -5.50 -4.44 -28.79
CA GLY A 202 -6.90 -4.75 -28.97
C GLY A 202 -7.14 -6.25 -28.97
N GLY A 203 -8.09 -6.69 -28.15
CA GLY A 203 -8.43 -8.11 -27.99
C GLY A 203 -7.63 -8.84 -26.91
N GLU A 204 -6.66 -8.19 -26.27
CA GLU A 204 -5.96 -8.77 -25.12
C GLU A 204 -6.84 -8.80 -23.86
N ILE A 205 -6.50 -9.68 -22.92
CA ILE A 205 -7.07 -9.70 -21.57
C ILE A 205 -6.83 -8.35 -20.88
N ASP A 206 -7.89 -7.75 -20.35
CA ASP A 206 -7.78 -6.59 -19.48
C ASP A 206 -7.25 -7.02 -18.10
N TYR A 207 -5.92 -7.17 -18.01
CA TYR A 207 -5.24 -7.60 -16.79
C TYR A 207 -5.53 -6.66 -15.60
N VAL A 208 -5.71 -5.37 -15.87
CA VAL A 208 -5.98 -4.37 -14.83
C VAL A 208 -7.34 -4.63 -14.21
N LYS A 209 -8.40 -4.69 -15.03
CA LYS A 209 -9.78 -4.95 -14.57
C LYS A 209 -9.91 -6.33 -13.93
N LEU A 210 -9.29 -7.35 -14.52
CA LEU A 210 -9.37 -8.73 -14.03
C LEU A 210 -8.69 -8.91 -12.67
N LEU A 211 -7.46 -8.41 -12.50
CA LEU A 211 -6.72 -8.55 -11.25
C LEU A 211 -7.34 -7.70 -10.14
N ASN A 212 -7.73 -6.45 -10.42
CA ASN A 212 -8.31 -5.57 -9.41
C ASN A 212 -9.66 -6.06 -8.87
N ARG A 213 -10.38 -6.95 -9.59
CA ARG A 213 -11.61 -7.58 -9.09
C ARG A 213 -11.35 -8.58 -7.95
N VAL A 214 -10.14 -9.14 -7.86
CA VAL A 214 -9.81 -10.17 -6.87
C VAL A 214 -8.75 -9.73 -5.86
N LEU A 215 -8.01 -8.65 -6.16
CA LEU A 215 -7.02 -8.07 -5.25
C LEU A 215 -7.71 -7.36 -4.08
N PRO A 216 -7.10 -7.38 -2.88
CA PRO A 216 -7.61 -6.61 -1.75
C PRO A 216 -7.55 -5.10 -2.03
N ASN A 217 -8.38 -4.32 -1.33
CA ASN A 217 -8.60 -2.90 -1.63
C ASN A 217 -7.37 -2.00 -1.61
N ASP A 218 -6.35 -2.42 -0.89
CA ASP A 218 -5.11 -1.69 -0.73
C ASP A 218 -3.98 -2.16 -1.66
N ILE A 219 -4.27 -3.02 -2.63
CA ILE A 219 -3.39 -3.37 -3.75
C ILE A 219 -4.17 -3.15 -5.05
N ARG A 220 -3.58 -2.40 -5.98
CA ARG A 220 -4.15 -2.19 -7.31
C ARG A 220 -3.09 -2.31 -8.38
N VAL A 221 -3.41 -3.03 -9.44
CA VAL A 221 -2.72 -2.90 -10.73
C VAL A 221 -3.19 -1.60 -11.37
N MET A 222 -2.25 -0.75 -11.75
CA MET A 222 -2.52 0.58 -12.34
C MET A 222 -2.43 0.57 -13.86
N GLY A 223 -1.74 -0.43 -14.41
CA GLY A 223 -1.53 -0.58 -15.84
C GLY A 223 -0.58 -1.74 -16.12
N TRP A 224 -0.48 -2.11 -17.39
CA TRP A 224 0.41 -3.16 -17.85
C TRP A 224 1.06 -2.78 -19.18
N SER A 225 2.21 -3.37 -19.50
CA SER A 225 2.89 -3.18 -20.78
C SER A 225 3.36 -4.53 -21.28
N PRO A 226 3.27 -4.84 -22.58
CA PRO A 226 4.13 -5.85 -23.18
C PRO A 226 5.59 -5.56 -22.83
N ALA A 227 6.38 -6.59 -22.57
CA ALA A 227 7.79 -6.45 -22.25
C ALA A 227 8.61 -7.45 -23.09
N PRO A 228 9.82 -7.10 -23.54
CA PRO A 228 10.68 -8.03 -24.27
C PRO A 228 11.14 -9.18 -23.37
N ASN A 229 11.43 -10.33 -23.94
CA ASN A 229 11.77 -11.54 -23.17
C ASN A 229 13.04 -11.41 -22.30
N ASN A 230 13.91 -10.44 -22.60
CA ASN A 230 15.11 -10.12 -21.81
C ASN A 230 14.86 -9.04 -20.73
N PHE A 231 13.64 -8.52 -20.61
CA PHE A 231 13.30 -7.52 -19.61
C PHE A 231 13.38 -8.10 -18.20
N SER A 232 13.96 -7.33 -17.28
CA SER A 232 13.90 -7.61 -15.85
C SER A 232 13.45 -6.35 -15.13
N ALA A 233 12.37 -6.43 -14.37
CA ALA A 233 11.89 -5.27 -13.61
C ALA A 233 12.99 -4.70 -12.69
N ARG A 234 13.90 -5.55 -12.19
CA ARG A 234 15.03 -5.16 -11.36
C ARG A 234 16.14 -4.48 -12.15
N PHE A 235 16.67 -5.18 -13.15
CA PHE A 235 17.92 -4.84 -13.83
C PHE A 235 17.72 -3.86 -14.99
N SER A 236 16.54 -3.86 -15.62
CA SER A 236 16.18 -2.89 -16.66
C SER A 236 15.74 -1.54 -16.09
N CYS A 237 15.60 -1.41 -14.76
CA CYS A 237 15.17 -0.17 -14.13
C CYS A 237 16.34 0.84 -14.01
N LEU A 238 16.14 2.01 -14.62
CA LEU A 238 17.11 3.10 -14.73
C LEU A 238 17.18 4.00 -13.49
N GLY A 239 16.14 3.97 -12.66
CA GLY A 239 16.03 4.86 -11.50
C GLY A 239 14.73 4.66 -10.74
N ARG A 240 14.77 5.00 -9.45
CA ARG A 240 13.61 4.99 -8.56
C ARG A 240 13.42 6.37 -7.95
N VAL A 241 12.17 6.79 -7.81
CA VAL A 241 11.79 8.03 -7.14
C VAL A 241 10.99 7.68 -5.90
N TYR A 242 11.42 8.21 -4.76
CA TYR A 242 10.71 8.09 -3.50
C TYR A 242 10.25 9.45 -3.02
N LYS A 243 9.13 9.44 -2.30
CA LYS A 243 8.61 10.57 -1.53
C LYS A 243 8.54 10.17 -0.07
N TYR A 244 8.93 11.09 0.81
CA TYR A 244 8.75 10.95 2.25
C TYR A 244 7.93 12.13 2.76
N PHE A 245 6.74 11.87 3.30
CA PHE A 245 5.85 12.90 3.83
C PHE A 245 6.13 13.17 5.32
N PHE A 246 5.99 14.41 5.75
CA PHE A 246 6.19 14.78 7.16
C PHE A 246 5.47 16.09 7.49
N TRP A 247 5.04 16.23 8.74
CA TRP A 247 4.55 17.50 9.28
C TRP A 247 5.74 18.39 9.62
N LYS A 248 5.69 19.65 9.17
CA LYS A 248 6.82 20.57 9.31
C LYS A 248 7.16 20.89 10.76
N GLY A 249 6.17 21.27 11.57
CA GLY A 249 6.38 21.83 12.90
C GLY A 249 7.49 22.89 12.90
N ASN A 250 8.41 22.70 13.85
CA ASN A 250 9.57 23.57 14.06
C ASN A 250 10.80 23.19 13.22
N LEU A 251 10.67 22.30 12.24
CA LEU A 251 11.81 21.89 11.42
C LEU A 251 12.27 23.04 10.50
N ASN A 252 13.57 23.30 10.51
CA ASN A 252 14.25 24.19 9.58
C ASN A 252 14.41 23.51 8.21
N THR A 253 13.38 23.62 7.36
CA THR A 253 13.33 22.98 6.05
C THR A 253 14.41 23.49 5.09
N LYS A 254 14.85 24.75 5.23
CA LYS A 254 15.96 25.30 4.44
C LYS A 254 17.28 24.63 4.79
N ALA A 255 17.58 24.46 6.09
CA ALA A 255 18.78 23.74 6.52
C ALA A 255 18.74 22.27 6.06
N MET A 256 17.57 21.62 6.16
CA MET A 256 17.36 20.26 5.64
C MET A 256 17.58 20.17 4.13
N GLU A 257 17.10 21.14 3.35
CA GLU A 257 17.27 21.16 1.90
C GLU A 257 18.74 21.33 1.52
N THR A 258 19.43 22.33 2.09
CA THR A 258 20.86 22.54 1.89
C THR A 258 21.67 21.30 2.24
N ALA A 259 21.37 20.67 3.39
CA ALA A 259 22.02 19.44 3.82
C ALA A 259 21.72 18.28 2.85
N GLY A 260 20.47 18.14 2.40
CA GLY A 260 20.06 17.08 1.49
C GLY A 260 20.66 17.19 0.08
N MET A 261 20.99 18.40 -0.39
CA MET A 261 21.70 18.62 -1.64
C MET A 261 23.09 17.98 -1.66
N LYS A 262 23.74 17.82 -0.49
CA LYS A 262 25.05 17.13 -0.36
C LYS A 262 24.99 15.65 -0.74
N PHE A 263 23.79 15.04 -0.72
CA PHE A 263 23.62 13.65 -1.14
C PHE A 263 23.63 13.44 -2.66
N ILE A 264 23.47 14.50 -3.46
CA ILE A 264 23.48 14.40 -4.93
C ILE A 264 24.87 13.99 -5.41
N GLY A 265 24.93 13.10 -6.41
CA GLY A 265 26.16 12.51 -6.90
C GLY A 265 26.32 11.05 -6.48
N GLU A 266 27.52 10.51 -6.70
CA GLU A 266 27.87 9.15 -6.30
C GLU A 266 28.65 9.16 -4.98
N HIS A 267 28.12 8.49 -3.97
CA HIS A 267 28.72 8.42 -2.63
C HIS A 267 28.60 7.02 -2.03
N ASP A 268 29.43 6.70 -1.03
CA ASP A 268 29.26 5.50 -0.20
C ASP A 268 28.25 5.77 0.92
N PHE A 269 27.11 5.10 0.88
CA PHE A 269 26.00 5.31 1.80
C PHE A 269 25.97 4.31 2.96
N ARG A 270 27.08 3.64 3.29
CA ARG A 270 27.11 2.65 4.39
C ARG A 270 26.68 3.24 5.75
N ASN A 271 27.02 4.50 6.00
CA ASN A 271 26.61 5.22 7.22
C ASN A 271 25.17 5.72 7.17
N PHE A 272 24.48 5.56 6.04
CA PHE A 272 23.10 5.97 5.79
C PHE A 272 22.22 4.78 5.44
N CYS A 273 22.55 3.56 5.85
CA CYS A 273 21.75 2.38 5.57
C CYS A 273 21.82 1.38 6.73
N LYS A 274 21.00 0.33 6.66
CA LYS A 274 21.22 -0.85 7.50
C LYS A 274 22.21 -1.76 6.78
N MET A 275 23.40 -1.89 7.36
CA MET A 275 24.49 -2.64 6.75
C MET A 275 24.22 -4.14 6.76
N ASP A 276 24.21 -4.74 5.57
CA ASP A 276 24.13 -6.19 5.35
C ASP A 276 25.40 -6.64 4.61
N ALA A 277 26.46 -6.87 5.38
CA ALA A 277 27.78 -7.25 4.85
C ALA A 277 27.81 -8.67 4.26
N ALA A 278 26.76 -9.46 4.44
CA ALA A 278 26.63 -10.80 3.84
C ALA A 278 26.19 -10.69 2.38
N SER A 279 25.15 -9.88 2.11
CA SER A 279 24.57 -9.77 0.76
C SER A 279 25.11 -8.59 -0.06
N VAL A 280 25.64 -7.55 0.60
CA VAL A 280 26.03 -6.29 -0.06
C VAL A 280 27.52 -6.02 0.11
N HIS A 281 28.20 -5.92 -1.03
CA HIS A 281 29.64 -5.63 -1.13
C HIS A 281 29.94 -4.21 -1.64
N ASN A 282 28.96 -3.58 -2.32
CA ASN A 282 29.09 -2.23 -2.85
C ASN A 282 27.99 -1.32 -2.26
N TYR A 283 28.43 -0.36 -1.46
CA TYR A 283 27.60 0.65 -0.79
C TYR A 283 27.53 1.97 -1.55
N LYS A 284 28.21 2.09 -2.71
CA LYS A 284 28.10 3.26 -3.57
C LYS A 284 26.74 3.33 -4.24
N ARG A 285 26.08 4.48 -4.16
CA ARG A 285 24.82 4.76 -4.88
C ARG A 285 24.90 6.15 -5.50
N HIS A 286 24.13 6.33 -6.56
CA HIS A 286 24.07 7.61 -7.27
C HIS A 286 22.69 8.24 -7.08
N ILE A 287 22.63 9.35 -6.35
CA ILE A 287 21.43 10.17 -6.19
C ILE A 287 21.46 11.26 -7.26
N ARG A 288 20.41 11.29 -8.08
CA ARG A 288 20.27 12.21 -9.22
C ARG A 288 19.51 13.48 -8.86
N GLN A 289 18.61 13.41 -7.88
CA GLN A 289 17.77 14.54 -7.48
C GLN A 289 17.42 14.45 -6.01
N PHE A 290 17.46 15.59 -5.34
CA PHE A 290 16.91 15.81 -4.01
C PHE A 290 16.07 17.09 -4.03
N LYS A 291 14.91 17.11 -3.37
CA LYS A 291 14.07 18.30 -3.23
C LYS A 291 13.22 18.23 -1.97
N ILE A 292 13.01 19.36 -1.31
CA ILE A 292 12.02 19.50 -0.24
C ILE A 292 10.95 20.49 -0.70
N SER A 293 9.66 20.19 -0.47
CA SER A 293 8.58 21.12 -0.82
C SER A 293 7.34 20.94 0.06
N CYS A 294 6.58 22.03 0.24
CA CYS A 294 5.25 22.01 0.83
C CYS A 294 4.25 21.25 -0.07
N CYS A 295 3.25 20.61 0.52
CA CYS A 295 2.20 19.86 -0.16
C CYS A 295 0.86 20.63 -0.29
N ASP A 296 0.83 21.92 0.07
CA ASP A 296 -0.37 22.77 0.08
C ASP A 296 -1.53 22.20 0.94
N GLU A 297 -1.20 21.41 1.95
CA GLU A 297 -2.14 20.83 2.92
C GLU A 297 -1.76 21.28 4.33
N ARG A 298 -2.76 21.72 5.10
CA ARG A 298 -2.60 22.21 6.47
C ARG A 298 -3.65 21.60 7.39
N ILE A 299 -3.23 21.20 8.59
CA ILE A 299 -4.10 20.75 9.67
C ILE A 299 -3.70 21.51 10.93
N GLU A 300 -4.62 22.21 11.58
CA GLU A 300 -4.37 22.93 12.85
C GLU A 300 -3.16 23.90 12.79
N GLY A 301 -2.90 24.50 11.64
CA GLY A 301 -1.75 25.40 11.42
C GLY A 301 -0.43 24.68 11.09
N GLU A 302 -0.39 23.35 11.19
CA GLU A 302 0.74 22.53 10.76
C GLU A 302 0.71 22.26 9.26
N GLU A 303 1.85 22.44 8.60
CA GLU A 303 1.99 22.26 7.16
C GLU A 303 2.51 20.86 6.83
N LEU A 304 1.89 20.20 5.84
CA LEU A 304 2.40 18.96 5.29
C LEU A 304 3.49 19.25 4.25
N TRP A 305 4.64 18.58 4.42
CA TRP A 305 5.80 18.71 3.55
C TRP A 305 6.25 17.36 3.03
N MET A 306 7.08 17.37 1.98
CA MET A 306 7.57 16.16 1.33
C MET A 306 9.02 16.30 0.89
N ILE A 307 9.81 15.26 1.17
CA ILE A 307 11.16 15.06 0.64
C ILE A 307 11.07 14.14 -0.57
N LYS A 308 11.54 14.60 -1.74
CA LYS A 308 11.65 13.81 -2.97
C LYS A 308 13.10 13.42 -3.21
N ILE A 309 13.36 12.13 -3.36
CA ILE A 309 14.69 11.61 -3.68
C ILE A 309 14.62 10.72 -4.92
N LYS A 310 15.43 11.01 -5.93
CA LYS A 310 15.61 10.18 -7.13
C LYS A 310 17.02 9.64 -7.15
N GLY A 311 17.17 8.33 -7.35
CA GLY A 311 18.47 7.68 -7.47
C GLY A 311 18.41 6.46 -8.38
N THR A 312 19.57 5.95 -8.77
CA THR A 312 19.67 4.75 -9.63
C THR A 312 19.18 3.50 -8.89
N ALA A 313 19.61 3.34 -7.64
CA ALA A 313 19.18 2.31 -6.70
C ALA A 313 19.36 2.80 -5.26
N PHE A 314 18.75 2.10 -4.31
CA PHE A 314 18.87 2.40 -2.88
C PHE A 314 19.27 1.15 -2.10
N LEU A 315 20.07 1.33 -1.05
CA LEU A 315 20.43 0.32 -0.07
C LEU A 315 19.28 0.07 0.90
N TRP A 316 19.38 -1.01 1.66
CA TRP A 316 18.41 -1.34 2.70
C TRP A 316 18.28 -0.21 3.71
N HIS A 317 17.04 0.26 3.93
CA HIS A 317 16.71 1.37 4.82
C HIS A 317 17.30 2.75 4.43
N GLN A 318 17.94 2.90 3.26
CA GLN A 318 18.77 4.07 2.97
C GLN A 318 18.04 5.40 3.15
N ILE A 319 16.84 5.50 2.56
CA ILE A 319 16.06 6.74 2.53
C ILE A 319 15.61 7.12 3.94
N ARG A 320 15.18 6.15 4.76
CA ARG A 320 14.72 6.40 6.12
C ARG A 320 15.86 6.83 7.05
N CYS A 321 17.08 6.34 6.81
CA CYS A 321 18.28 6.80 7.50
C CYS A 321 18.67 8.22 7.09
N ILE A 322 18.62 8.55 5.79
CA ILE A 322 18.81 9.91 5.29
C ILE A 322 17.82 10.87 5.97
N VAL A 323 16.52 10.53 5.94
CA VAL A 323 15.47 11.36 6.55
C VAL A 323 15.67 11.53 8.05
N ALA A 324 16.11 10.50 8.77
CA ALA A 324 16.37 10.59 10.20
C ALA A 324 17.43 11.65 10.54
N ILE A 325 18.52 11.68 9.78
CA ILE A 325 19.60 12.65 9.99
C ILE A 325 19.15 14.05 9.57
N LEU A 326 18.41 14.18 8.48
CA LEU A 326 17.81 15.45 8.08
C LEU A 326 16.86 15.99 9.16
N PHE A 327 16.09 15.15 9.85
CA PHE A 327 15.27 15.62 10.96
C PHE A 327 16.09 16.10 12.16
N LEU A 328 17.27 15.55 12.43
CA LEU A 328 18.16 16.08 13.46
C LEU A 328 18.68 17.47 13.07
N ILE A 329 19.06 17.65 11.80
CA ILE A 329 19.49 18.95 11.25
C ILE A 329 18.34 19.95 11.28
N GLY A 330 17.13 19.54 10.87
CA GLY A 330 15.94 20.38 10.90
C GLY A 330 15.55 20.80 12.32
N GLN A 331 15.85 19.99 13.34
CA GLN A 331 15.69 20.35 14.75
C GLN A 331 16.86 21.20 15.31
N ASN A 332 17.84 21.56 14.48
CA ASN A 332 19.10 22.22 14.85
C ASN A 332 19.90 21.45 15.90
N LEU A 333 19.74 20.12 15.95
CA LEU A 333 20.50 19.24 16.83
C LEU A 333 21.84 18.81 16.22
N GLU A 334 21.95 18.89 14.89
CA GLU A 334 23.16 18.60 14.13
C GLU A 334 23.43 19.69 13.10
N SER A 335 24.71 19.95 12.82
CA SER A 335 25.11 20.80 11.68
C SER A 335 24.94 20.04 10.36
N SER A 336 24.82 20.77 9.26
CA SER A 336 24.84 20.18 7.91
C SER A 336 26.15 19.45 7.57
N ASP A 337 27.24 19.75 8.29
CA ASP A 337 28.58 19.19 8.05
C ASP A 337 28.66 17.72 8.46
N VAL A 338 27.76 17.27 9.33
CA VAL A 338 27.66 15.85 9.72
C VAL A 338 27.42 14.94 8.51
N ILE A 339 26.81 15.45 7.44
CA ILE A 339 26.61 14.69 6.21
C ILE A 339 27.95 14.44 5.52
N ASP A 340 28.82 15.44 5.43
CA ASP A 340 30.14 15.30 4.81
C ASP A 340 31.01 14.31 5.60
N ASP A 341 30.95 14.40 6.94
CA ASP A 341 31.64 13.46 7.83
C ASP A 341 31.16 12.03 7.63
N LEU A 342 29.85 11.82 7.49
CA LEU A 342 29.27 10.49 7.34
C LEU A 342 29.42 9.90 5.94
N LEU A 343 29.51 10.74 4.90
CA LEU A 343 29.80 10.28 3.52
C LEU A 343 31.30 9.97 3.35
N ASN A 344 32.17 10.58 4.15
CA ASN A 344 33.59 10.28 4.15
C ASN A 344 33.91 9.05 5.04
N ILE A 345 34.15 7.91 4.39
CA ILE A 345 34.40 6.64 5.08
C ILE A 345 35.75 6.59 5.79
N GLU A 346 36.74 7.37 5.33
CA GLU A 346 38.05 7.45 6.00
C GLU A 346 37.92 8.18 7.35
N ARG A 347 37.10 9.24 7.39
CA ARG A 347 36.80 9.98 8.63
C ARG A 347 35.84 9.23 9.52
N THR A 348 34.82 8.60 8.95
CA THR A 348 33.78 7.88 9.69
C THR A 348 33.64 6.43 9.19
N PRO A 349 34.58 5.54 9.54
CA PRO A 349 34.54 4.14 9.09
C PRO A 349 33.43 3.33 9.77
N ARG A 350 32.93 3.82 10.92
CA ARG A 350 31.91 3.16 11.73
C ARG A 350 30.66 4.03 11.84
N LYS A 351 29.52 3.46 11.47
CA LYS A 351 28.22 4.14 11.49
C LYS A 351 27.82 4.49 12.93
N PRO A 352 27.56 5.76 13.26
CA PRO A 352 27.01 6.12 14.57
C PRO A 352 25.56 5.64 14.72
N GLN A 353 25.16 5.38 15.96
CA GLN A 353 23.79 4.96 16.24
C GLN A 353 22.80 6.13 16.14
N TYR A 354 21.73 5.92 15.37
CA TYR A 354 20.60 6.83 15.30
C TYR A 354 19.32 6.07 15.00
N LYS A 355 18.19 6.58 15.52
CA LYS A 355 16.88 6.01 15.28
C LYS A 355 16.42 6.37 13.86
N MET A 356 16.21 5.34 13.05
CA MET A 356 15.70 5.48 11.69
C MET A 356 14.29 6.10 11.67
N ALA A 357 13.98 6.88 10.63
CA ALA A 357 12.68 7.51 10.46
C ALA A 357 11.55 6.46 10.29
N PRO A 358 10.30 6.76 10.69
CA PRO A 358 9.17 5.86 10.50
C PRO A 358 8.96 5.42 9.03
N GLU A 359 8.46 4.21 8.83
CA GLU A 359 8.22 3.60 7.51
C GLU A 359 6.98 4.13 6.78
N VAL A 360 5.90 4.41 7.54
CA VAL A 360 4.57 4.72 6.98
C VAL A 360 4.57 5.90 6.00
N PRO A 361 5.31 7.00 6.25
CA PRO A 361 5.31 8.15 5.34
C PRO A 361 6.16 7.97 4.07
N LEU A 362 6.87 6.85 3.94
CA LEU A 362 7.70 6.56 2.77
C LEU A 362 6.85 5.93 1.66
N VAL A 363 6.95 6.50 0.45
CA VAL A 363 6.25 6.02 -0.74
C VAL A 363 7.23 5.87 -1.89
N LEU A 364 7.31 4.67 -2.48
CA LEU A 364 7.92 4.48 -3.79
C LEU A 364 6.99 5.07 -4.86
N GLN A 365 7.36 6.22 -5.41
CA GLN A 365 6.55 6.98 -6.37
C GLN A 365 6.60 6.36 -7.77
N SER A 366 7.79 6.07 -8.28
CA SER A 366 7.96 5.57 -9.65
C SER A 366 9.26 4.82 -9.85
N CYS A 367 9.25 3.97 -10.87
CA CYS A 367 10.41 3.28 -11.42
C CYS A 367 10.55 3.67 -12.90
N GLU A 368 11.76 3.96 -13.33
CA GLU A 368 12.07 4.50 -14.66
C GLU A 368 12.55 3.37 -15.59
N PHE A 369 11.96 3.30 -16.79
CA PHE A 369 12.26 2.32 -17.83
C PHE A 369 12.19 3.03 -19.19
N GLU A 370 13.00 2.61 -20.15
CA GLU A 370 13.07 3.22 -21.49
C GLU A 370 11.90 2.77 -22.38
N ASP A 371 11.67 1.46 -22.48
CA ASP A 371 10.77 0.87 -23.48
C ASP A 371 9.41 0.39 -22.92
N LEU A 372 9.00 0.86 -21.75
CA LEU A 372 7.70 0.47 -21.17
C LEU A 372 6.65 1.56 -21.30
N LYS A 373 5.58 1.26 -22.04
CA LYS A 373 4.38 2.08 -22.11
C LYS A 373 3.23 1.37 -21.43
N PHE A 374 2.93 1.78 -20.20
CA PHE A 374 1.82 1.21 -19.44
C PHE A 374 0.47 1.61 -20.03
N ILE A 375 -0.37 0.60 -20.25
CA ILE A 375 -1.70 0.66 -20.82
C ILE A 375 -2.70 0.33 -19.71
N CYS A 376 -3.80 1.06 -19.69
CA CYS A 376 -4.95 0.82 -18.83
C CYS A 376 -6.21 1.14 -19.65
N SER A 377 -7.21 0.26 -19.60
CA SER A 377 -8.49 0.52 -20.29
C SER A 377 -9.22 1.70 -19.64
N SER A 378 -10.07 2.40 -20.40
CA SER A 378 -10.84 3.53 -19.85
C SER A 378 -11.69 3.12 -18.65
N ASP A 379 -12.39 1.98 -18.76
CA ASP A 379 -13.19 1.41 -17.67
C ASP A 379 -12.34 1.15 -16.42
N ALA A 380 -11.18 0.52 -16.57
CA ALA A 380 -10.31 0.21 -15.44
C ALA A 380 -9.72 1.49 -14.82
N ALA A 381 -9.36 2.48 -15.64
CA ALA A 381 -8.87 3.77 -15.16
C ALA A 381 -9.95 4.53 -14.37
N GLN A 382 -11.19 4.55 -14.85
CA GLN A 382 -12.32 5.15 -14.14
C GLN A 382 -12.61 4.44 -12.81
N ALA A 383 -12.62 3.10 -12.80
CA ALA A 383 -12.82 2.31 -11.59
C ALA A 383 -11.70 2.53 -10.56
N LEU A 384 -10.44 2.64 -11.02
CA LEU A 384 -9.30 2.97 -10.17
C LEU A 384 -9.43 4.38 -9.56
N HIS A 385 -9.84 5.36 -10.37
CA HIS A 385 -10.05 6.72 -9.89
C HIS A 385 -11.12 6.76 -8.81
N ALA A 386 -12.30 6.17 -9.07
CA ALA A 386 -13.40 6.11 -8.11
C ALA A 386 -12.98 5.41 -6.81
N HIS A 387 -12.27 4.28 -6.91
CA HIS A 387 -11.72 3.56 -5.75
C HIS A 387 -10.80 4.45 -4.90
N LEU A 388 -9.86 5.18 -5.52
CA LEU A 388 -8.92 6.04 -4.79
C LEU A 388 -9.60 7.27 -4.18
N GLU A 389 -10.60 7.84 -4.86
CA GLU A 389 -11.40 8.92 -4.30
C GLU A 389 -12.23 8.46 -3.12
N GLU A 390 -12.80 7.26 -3.17
CA GLU A 390 -13.51 6.65 -2.05
C GLU A 390 -12.58 6.37 -0.86
N GLU A 391 -11.43 5.73 -1.08
CA GLU A 391 -10.44 5.51 -0.02
C GLU A 391 -10.01 6.84 0.61
N ARG A 392 -9.72 7.87 -0.19
CA ARG A 392 -9.38 9.21 0.31
C ARG A 392 -10.52 9.81 1.15
N ARG A 393 -11.77 9.68 0.70
CA ARG A 393 -12.94 10.15 1.47
C ARG A 393 -13.07 9.40 2.79
N ASN A 394 -12.85 8.08 2.81
CA ASN A 394 -12.89 7.26 4.02
C ASN A 394 -11.85 7.70 5.04
N TYR A 395 -10.61 7.99 4.61
CA TYR A 395 -9.58 8.52 5.51
C TYR A 395 -9.91 9.92 6.03
N LYS A 396 -10.55 10.78 5.23
CA LYS A 396 -11.04 12.08 5.70
C LYS A 396 -12.17 11.94 6.73
N LEU A 397 -13.09 10.99 6.53
CA LEU A 397 -14.13 10.68 7.50
C LEU A 397 -13.53 10.18 8.81
N GLN A 398 -12.54 9.28 8.74
CA GLN A 398 -11.81 8.82 9.94
C GLN A 398 -11.11 9.97 10.65
N ALA A 399 -10.46 10.88 9.92
CA ALA A 399 -9.86 12.07 10.50
C ALA A 399 -10.91 12.94 11.22
N ALA A 400 -12.10 13.12 10.65
CA ALA A 400 -13.18 13.85 11.30
C ALA A 400 -13.66 13.18 12.61
N ILE A 401 -13.73 11.85 12.65
CA ILE A 401 -14.05 11.09 13.88
C ILE A 401 -12.98 11.31 14.95
N PHE A 402 -11.70 11.30 14.57
CA PHE A 402 -10.62 11.62 15.51
C PHE A 402 -10.69 13.06 16.02
N ASN A 403 -11.06 14.01 15.16
CA ASN A 403 -11.26 15.39 15.58
C ASN A 403 -12.38 15.53 16.61
N GLU A 404 -13.49 14.80 16.44
CA GLU A 404 -14.56 14.75 17.45
C GLU A 404 -14.05 14.20 18.79
N ALA A 405 -13.25 13.13 18.75
CA ALA A 405 -12.64 12.59 19.97
C ALA A 405 -11.70 13.60 20.65
N LEU A 406 -10.94 14.39 19.88
CA LEU A 406 -10.08 15.45 20.42
C LEU A 406 -10.87 16.59 21.07
N ILE A 407 -11.99 17.00 20.45
CA ILE A 407 -12.90 18.01 21.02
C ILE A 407 -13.53 17.49 22.31
N SER A 408 -13.93 16.23 22.35
CA SER A 408 -14.45 15.61 23.58
C SER A 408 -13.40 15.64 24.70
N LEU A 409 -12.12 15.37 24.39
CA LEU A 409 -11.04 15.43 25.38
C LEU A 409 -10.77 16.83 25.91
N SER A 410 -10.81 17.87 25.06
CA SER A 410 -10.57 19.25 25.49
C SER A 410 -11.64 19.77 26.45
N SER A 411 -12.85 19.22 26.41
CA SER A 411 -13.89 19.53 27.40
C SER A 411 -13.51 19.13 28.83
N PHE A 412 -12.71 18.07 28.99
CA PHE A 412 -12.20 17.62 30.29
C PHE A 412 -10.97 18.42 30.75
N GLU A 413 -10.23 19.07 29.85
CA GLU A 413 -9.03 19.85 30.23
C GLU A 413 -9.36 21.11 31.05
N SER A 414 -10.61 21.58 31.01
CA SER A 414 -11.08 22.67 31.89
C SER A 414 -11.08 22.30 33.40
N ASP A 415 -11.12 20.99 33.73
CA ASP A 415 -11.05 20.47 35.11
C ASP A 415 -9.64 20.03 35.53
N PHE A 416 -8.66 19.95 34.61
CA PHE A 416 -7.29 19.48 34.89
C PHE A 416 -6.28 20.58 35.22
N SER A 417 -6.74 21.82 35.45
CA SER A 417 -5.90 22.94 35.91
C SER A 417 -5.20 22.71 37.27
N ILE A 418 -5.43 21.57 37.94
CA ILE A 418 -4.78 21.17 39.20
C ILE A 418 -3.65 20.12 39.01
N LEU A 419 -3.34 19.65 37.80
CA LEU A 419 -2.31 18.60 37.59
C LEU A 419 -1.10 18.97 36.69
N ASP A 420 -0.90 20.25 36.37
CA ASP A 420 0.28 20.72 35.60
C ASP A 420 1.61 20.74 36.40
N GLN A 421 1.67 20.07 37.55
CA GLN A 421 2.92 19.79 38.28
C GLN A 421 3.42 18.34 38.11
N ARG A 422 2.85 17.54 37.19
CA ARG A 422 3.40 16.21 36.90
C ARG A 422 4.41 16.25 35.77
N SER A 423 5.65 16.55 36.17
CA SER A 423 6.88 16.14 35.52
C SER A 423 6.95 16.41 34.01
N ARG A 424 7.51 17.56 33.63
CA ARG A 424 8.29 17.65 32.40
C ARG A 424 9.34 16.54 32.46
N LYS A 425 9.04 15.35 31.93
CA LYS A 425 10.03 14.29 31.72
C LYS A 425 11.17 15.00 30.99
N LYS A 426 12.34 15.12 31.64
CA LYS A 426 13.52 15.73 31.01
C LYS A 426 13.67 15.04 29.67
N LYS A 427 13.42 15.78 28.57
CA LYS A 427 13.73 15.26 27.24
C LYS A 427 15.20 14.87 27.31
N PRO A 428 15.57 13.64 26.94
CA PRO A 428 16.96 13.21 27.00
C PRO A 428 17.79 14.24 26.24
N SER A 429 18.89 14.68 26.86
CA SER A 429 19.84 15.59 26.22
C SER A 429 20.26 14.98 24.88
N HIS A 430 20.15 15.75 23.80
CA HIS A 430 20.68 15.29 22.51
C HIS A 430 22.19 15.07 22.64
N ILE A 431 22.67 13.93 22.14
CA ILE A 431 24.09 13.61 22.04
C ILE A 431 24.44 13.74 20.55
N PRO A 432 25.42 14.58 20.16
CA PRO A 432 25.86 14.72 18.78
C PRO A 432 26.20 13.37 18.14
N LEU A 433 25.86 13.16 16.87
CA LEU A 433 26.03 11.89 16.16
C LEU A 433 27.47 11.36 16.26
N MET A 434 28.46 12.24 16.10
CA MET A 434 29.88 11.91 16.16
C MET A 434 30.37 11.51 17.56
N SER A 435 29.56 11.71 18.59
CA SER A 435 29.87 11.34 19.99
C SER A 435 29.11 10.08 20.46
N ARG A 436 28.36 9.42 19.57
CA ARG A 436 27.53 8.25 19.93
C ARG A 436 28.32 6.94 19.79
N PRO A 437 27.88 5.87 20.47
CA PRO A 437 28.32 4.52 20.16
C PRO A 437 28.14 4.21 18.66
N THR A 438 29.11 3.50 18.09
CA THR A 438 29.11 3.17 16.68
C THR A 438 28.92 1.67 16.47
N GLU A 439 28.26 1.32 15.37
CA GLU A 439 28.18 -0.07 14.91
C GLU A 439 29.55 -0.55 14.39
N PRO A 440 29.79 -1.87 14.31
CA PRO A 440 30.98 -2.39 13.65
C PRO A 440 31.06 -1.95 12.18
N SER A 441 32.27 -1.66 11.70
CA SER A 441 32.53 -1.26 10.32
C SER A 441 32.20 -2.38 9.33
N TYR A 442 32.17 -2.05 8.04
CA TYR A 442 32.00 -3.06 7.00
C TYR A 442 33.13 -4.08 7.03
N GLU A 443 34.37 -3.62 7.16
CA GLU A 443 35.58 -4.42 7.18
C GLU A 443 35.58 -5.38 8.38
N GLU A 444 35.17 -4.90 9.57
CA GLU A 444 35.01 -5.73 10.78
C GLU A 444 33.95 -6.81 10.60
N ARG A 445 32.79 -6.47 10.01
CA ARG A 445 31.72 -7.46 9.74
C ARG A 445 32.16 -8.51 8.72
N ARG A 446 32.90 -8.11 7.69
CA ARG A 446 33.44 -9.02 6.67
C ARG A 446 34.50 -9.95 7.25
N ALA A 447 35.41 -9.43 8.07
CA ALA A 447 36.41 -10.25 8.75
C ALA A 447 35.74 -11.33 9.60
N LYS A 448 34.69 -10.98 10.35
CA LYS A 448 33.92 -11.93 11.17
C LYS A 448 33.20 -13.02 10.36
N LEU A 449 32.62 -12.65 9.21
CA LEU A 449 31.98 -13.63 8.32
C LEU A 449 33.01 -14.59 7.72
N ASN A 450 34.16 -14.08 7.31
CA ASN A 450 35.24 -14.89 6.74
C ASN A 450 35.86 -15.83 7.80
N SER A 451 36.04 -15.37 9.04
CA SER A 451 36.59 -16.20 10.13
C SER A 451 35.64 -17.29 10.61
N GLY A 452 34.32 -17.10 10.46
CA GLY A 452 33.30 -18.08 10.85
C GLY A 452 33.07 -19.21 9.84
N LEU A 453 33.64 -19.12 8.64
CA LEU A 453 33.53 -20.14 7.58
C LEU A 453 34.67 -21.18 7.62
N GLY A 454 35.60 -21.06 8.57
CA GLY A 454 36.77 -21.95 8.72
C GLY A 454 36.75 -22.83 9.97
N GLY A 455 35.58 -23.05 10.59
CA GLY A 455 35.40 -23.86 11.80
C GLY A 455 34.50 -25.06 11.59
#